data_AF-A0A3R9FC12-F1
#
_entry.id   AF-A0A3R9FC12-F1
#
_cell.length_a   1.000
_cell.length_b   1.000
_cell.length_c   1.000
_cell.angle_alpha   90.00
_cell.angle_beta   90.00
_cell.angle_gamma   90.00
#
_symmetry.space_group_name_H-M   'P 1'
#
loop_
_entity.id
_entity.type
_entity.pdbx_description
1 polymer ?
#
loop_
_entity_poly.entity_id
_entity_poly.type
_entity_poly.pdbx_seq_one_letter_code
_entity_poly.pdbx_strand_id
1 'polypeptide(L)'
;MTSNAIYGIDVAGGSPRSGQVPRYAVAILKDGSVYRHSMLKIHRIFRMIKDDHPMIIAVDNIYELAKDKKELIHFLEKLPSGVKLVQVTGGLKQVSLPFLAHKYDISINPRDPGDEAEACARLAEMGVGVEVSLFEDKTKIKVSRARSLGRGGWSQNRYCRKVHGAVKVKSREIESILKGAAKERNFNYTSKVVKGFGGYVRCEFTVNARKCDVPIHPSSGSDVQVNVRSFVRDKIQYIPLKSKERRPTIVGVDPGTTVGLSILSLEGDVLHCASYRGISHDEVVKLISEYGKPAIVATDVYPMPAAVEKIRRSFSAVSYSPGGPIPSDEKIELAKPHGYSNDHERDSLSAAISAYKKYRQLFLKIESKYPPYMDIDKIKVEVIKGSSIEEAINSLKEHKQATKAQKSVAETSGSSSDDIDDETYRKMTEKLKRRDLEIAELQEYVKELVGQRRSRD
;
A
#
# COMPACT_ATOMS: atom_id res chain seq x y z
N MET A 1 -17.63 -13.37 -2.43
CA MET A 1 -16.57 -13.58 -3.41
C MET A 1 -16.12 -12.21 -3.87
N THR A 2 -15.02 -11.68 -3.34
CA THR A 2 -14.43 -10.44 -3.85
C THR A 2 -13.67 -10.80 -5.12
N SER A 3 -14.21 -10.44 -6.27
CA SER A 3 -13.51 -10.49 -7.55
C SER A 3 -12.15 -9.82 -7.36
N ASN A 4 -11.06 -10.50 -7.74
CA ASN A 4 -9.71 -9.93 -7.74
C ASN A 4 -9.55 -8.96 -8.92
N ALA A 5 -10.52 -8.04 -9.07
CA ALA A 5 -10.64 -7.15 -10.20
C ALA A 5 -9.94 -5.82 -9.91
N ILE A 6 -9.14 -5.36 -10.87
CA ILE A 6 -8.44 -4.08 -10.83
C ILE A 6 -8.90 -3.25 -12.02
N TYR A 7 -9.35 -2.02 -11.74
CA TYR A 7 -9.87 -1.10 -12.75
C TYR A 7 -8.82 -0.04 -13.03
N GLY A 8 -8.32 0.04 -14.24
CA GLY A 8 -7.60 1.22 -14.72
C GLY A 8 -8.59 2.18 -15.36
N ILE A 9 -8.50 3.47 -15.03
CA ILE A 9 -9.37 4.50 -15.61
C ILE A 9 -8.51 5.64 -16.14
N ASP A 10 -8.81 6.08 -17.34
CA ASP A 10 -8.17 7.21 -18.02
C ASP A 10 -9.22 8.09 -18.74
N VAL A 11 -8.89 9.36 -19.01
CA VAL A 11 -9.79 10.29 -19.73
C VAL A 11 -9.61 10.17 -21.25
N ALA A 12 -10.57 9.50 -21.90
CA ALA A 12 -10.59 9.34 -23.35
C ALA A 12 -11.02 10.58 -24.14
N GLY A 13 -11.71 11.54 -23.51
CA GLY A 13 -12.10 12.78 -24.19
C GLY A 13 -12.96 13.72 -23.34
N GLY A 14 -12.70 15.02 -23.48
CA GLY A 14 -13.29 16.06 -22.63
C GLY A 14 -12.58 16.09 -21.29
N SER A 15 -11.77 17.12 -21.05
CA SER A 15 -11.15 17.29 -19.74
C SER A 15 -12.24 17.64 -18.72
N PRO A 16 -12.19 17.07 -17.50
CA PRO A 16 -13.03 17.53 -16.41
C PRO A 16 -12.96 19.06 -16.26
N ARG A 17 -11.79 19.67 -16.52
CA ARG A 17 -11.61 21.12 -16.39
C ARG A 17 -12.26 21.96 -17.49
N SER A 18 -12.54 21.40 -18.68
CA SER A 18 -13.03 22.16 -19.84
C SER A 18 -14.56 22.25 -19.94
N GLY A 19 -15.31 21.80 -18.93
CA GLY A 19 -16.77 21.96 -18.86
C GLY A 19 -17.58 21.05 -19.79
N GLN A 20 -16.94 20.33 -20.71
CA GLN A 20 -17.56 19.27 -21.50
C GLN A 20 -17.76 18.00 -20.66
N VAL A 21 -18.73 17.16 -21.04
CA VAL A 21 -18.99 15.90 -20.33
C VAL A 21 -17.82 14.95 -20.58
N PRO A 22 -17.02 14.61 -19.54
CA PRO A 22 -15.85 13.77 -19.72
C PRO A 22 -16.27 12.33 -20.07
N ARG A 23 -15.53 11.74 -20.99
CA ARG A 23 -15.61 10.34 -21.37
C ARG A 23 -14.33 9.64 -20.93
N TYR A 24 -14.50 8.44 -20.43
CA TYR A 24 -13.42 7.67 -19.82
C TYR A 24 -13.19 6.37 -20.58
N ALA A 25 -11.93 5.96 -20.65
CA ALA A 25 -11.54 4.59 -20.94
C ALA A 25 -11.39 3.83 -19.62
N VAL A 26 -11.83 2.58 -19.60
CA VAL A 26 -11.74 1.68 -18.45
C VAL A 26 -11.15 0.36 -18.92
N ALA A 27 -10.07 -0.07 -18.28
CA ALA A 27 -9.50 -1.40 -18.44
C ALA A 27 -9.75 -2.19 -17.15
N ILE A 28 -10.29 -3.40 -17.28
CA ILE A 28 -10.59 -4.28 -16.16
C ILE A 28 -9.65 -5.48 -16.26
N LEU A 29 -8.79 -5.63 -15.26
CA LEU A 29 -7.99 -6.83 -15.07
C LEU A 29 -8.74 -7.75 -14.14
N LYS A 30 -9.05 -8.96 -14.59
CA LYS A 30 -9.68 -10.01 -13.80
C LYS A 30 -9.08 -11.36 -14.18
N ASP A 31 -8.50 -12.05 -13.20
CA ASP A 31 -7.97 -13.41 -13.36
C ASP A 31 -7.00 -13.55 -14.56
N GLY A 32 -6.15 -12.54 -14.76
CA GLY A 32 -5.17 -12.48 -15.86
C GLY A 32 -5.74 -12.07 -17.23
N SER A 33 -7.07 -11.92 -17.34
CA SER A 33 -7.73 -11.41 -18.56
C SER A 33 -7.94 -9.90 -18.49
N VAL A 34 -7.82 -9.23 -19.64
CA VAL A 34 -8.04 -7.78 -19.75
C VAL A 34 -9.29 -7.49 -20.57
N TYR A 35 -10.21 -6.72 -20.00
CA TYR A 35 -11.40 -6.21 -20.69
C TYR A 35 -11.30 -4.70 -20.85
N ARG A 36 -11.32 -4.22 -22.10
CA ARG A 36 -11.26 -2.78 -22.40
C ARG A 36 -12.63 -2.23 -22.76
N HIS A 37 -12.96 -1.08 -22.18
CA HIS A 37 -14.14 -0.31 -22.53
C HIS A 37 -13.74 1.15 -22.78
N SER A 38 -14.10 1.70 -23.93
CA SER A 38 -13.84 3.10 -24.26
C SER A 38 -15.13 3.93 -24.23
N MET A 39 -14.97 5.26 -24.15
CA MET A 39 -16.07 6.23 -24.29
C MET A 39 -17.20 6.09 -23.25
N LEU A 40 -16.87 5.69 -22.03
CA LEU A 40 -17.83 5.54 -20.93
C LEU A 40 -18.10 6.85 -20.19
N LYS A 41 -19.34 7.03 -19.73
CA LYS A 41 -19.69 8.09 -18.77
C LYS A 41 -19.42 7.61 -17.35
N ILE A 42 -19.03 8.53 -16.45
CA ILE A 42 -18.73 8.23 -15.04
C ILE A 42 -19.82 7.42 -14.31
N HIS A 43 -21.09 7.67 -14.61
CA HIS A 43 -22.22 6.95 -14.01
C HIS A 43 -22.25 5.45 -14.36
N ARG A 44 -21.83 5.10 -15.59
CA ARG A 44 -21.73 3.69 -16.02
C ARG A 44 -20.58 3.00 -15.30
N ILE A 45 -19.46 3.70 -15.11
CA ILE A 45 -18.32 3.21 -14.33
C ILE A 45 -18.73 2.93 -12.88
N PHE A 46 -19.47 3.86 -12.25
CA PHE A 46 -19.99 3.62 -10.89
C PHE A 46 -20.93 2.41 -10.80
N ARG A 47 -21.69 2.10 -11.85
CA ARG A 47 -22.52 0.89 -11.89
C ARG A 47 -21.65 -0.35 -11.95
N MET A 48 -20.69 -0.38 -12.87
CA MET A 48 -19.72 -1.49 -12.98
C MET A 48 -18.95 -1.71 -11.67
N ILE A 49 -18.43 -0.66 -11.04
CA ILE A 49 -17.73 -0.76 -9.75
C ILE A 49 -18.63 -1.34 -8.64
N LYS A 50 -19.94 -1.01 -8.64
CA LYS A 50 -20.88 -1.55 -7.67
C LYS A 50 -21.23 -3.01 -7.93
N ASP A 51 -21.29 -3.41 -9.19
CA ASP A 51 -21.63 -4.78 -9.57
C ASP A 51 -20.41 -5.70 -9.36
N ASP A 52 -19.22 -5.25 -9.78
CA ASP A 52 -18.00 -6.05 -9.82
C ASP A 52 -17.16 -5.97 -8.52
N HIS A 53 -17.40 -4.97 -7.67
CA HIS A 53 -16.69 -4.73 -6.40
C HIS A 53 -15.15 -4.88 -6.50
N PRO A 54 -14.47 -4.06 -7.32
CA PRO A 54 -13.03 -4.19 -7.54
C PRO A 54 -12.23 -3.85 -6.28
N MET A 55 -11.07 -4.48 -6.11
CA MET A 55 -10.19 -4.15 -4.98
C MET A 55 -9.48 -2.81 -5.17
N ILE A 56 -9.08 -2.51 -6.42
CA ILE A 56 -8.28 -1.33 -6.75
C ILE A 56 -8.88 -0.63 -7.96
N ILE A 57 -8.96 0.70 -7.87
CA ILE A 57 -9.15 1.62 -8.98
C ILE A 57 -7.83 2.37 -9.16
N ALA A 58 -7.15 2.14 -10.27
CA ALA A 58 -5.88 2.74 -10.64
C ALA A 58 -6.09 3.88 -11.64
N VAL A 59 -5.43 5.00 -11.40
CA VAL A 59 -5.41 6.17 -12.29
C VAL A 59 -3.99 6.71 -12.41
N ASP A 60 -3.70 7.36 -13.52
CA ASP A 60 -2.47 8.12 -13.71
C ASP A 60 -2.46 9.37 -12.80
N ASN A 61 -3.60 10.07 -12.70
CA ASN A 61 -3.78 11.32 -11.99
C ASN A 61 -5.21 11.42 -11.43
N ILE A 62 -5.31 11.58 -10.11
CA ILE A 62 -6.61 11.68 -9.41
C ILE A 62 -7.49 12.84 -9.89
N TYR A 63 -6.90 13.89 -10.47
CA TYR A 63 -7.65 15.06 -10.92
C TYR A 63 -8.42 14.82 -12.23
N GLU A 64 -8.20 13.68 -12.87
CA GLU A 64 -8.96 13.23 -14.02
C GLU A 64 -10.33 12.66 -13.66
N LEU A 65 -10.42 12.02 -12.48
CA LEU A 65 -11.69 11.57 -11.92
C LEU A 65 -12.44 12.70 -11.21
N ALA A 66 -11.72 13.65 -10.63
CA ALA A 66 -12.29 14.72 -9.82
C ALA A 66 -11.53 16.03 -10.00
N LYS A 67 -12.21 17.10 -10.42
CA LYS A 67 -11.56 18.40 -10.69
C LYS A 67 -10.89 18.98 -9.45
N ASP A 68 -11.55 18.78 -8.31
CA ASP A 68 -11.17 19.35 -7.01
C ASP A 68 -11.25 18.32 -5.89
N LYS A 69 -10.61 18.64 -4.75
CA LYS A 69 -10.69 17.85 -3.52
C LYS A 69 -12.12 17.54 -3.10
N LYS A 70 -13.06 18.49 -3.28
CA LYS A 70 -14.48 18.30 -2.95
C LYS A 70 -15.14 17.23 -3.82
N GLU A 71 -14.89 17.24 -5.12
CA GLU A 71 -15.40 16.22 -6.04
C GLU A 71 -14.77 14.86 -5.74
N LEU A 72 -13.48 14.83 -5.37
CA LEU A 72 -12.77 13.60 -5.02
C LEU A 72 -13.36 12.95 -3.75
N ILE A 73 -13.70 13.76 -2.74
CA ILE A 73 -14.40 13.27 -1.54
C ILE A 73 -15.75 12.65 -1.94
N HIS A 74 -16.53 13.33 -2.78
CA HIS A 74 -17.82 12.81 -3.24
C HIS A 74 -17.69 11.54 -4.08
N PHE A 75 -16.63 11.44 -4.88
CA PHE A 75 -16.30 10.24 -5.64
C PHE A 75 -16.02 9.07 -4.70
N LEU A 76 -15.11 9.25 -3.73
CA LEU A 76 -14.75 8.19 -2.79
C LEU A 76 -15.90 7.80 -1.84
N GLU A 77 -16.78 8.74 -1.45
CA GLU A 77 -17.96 8.43 -0.62
C GLU A 77 -18.97 7.51 -1.34
N LYS A 78 -18.98 7.51 -2.68
CA LYS A 78 -19.87 6.67 -3.50
C LYS A 78 -19.31 5.27 -3.78
N LEU A 79 -18.01 5.07 -3.59
CA LEU A 79 -17.38 3.78 -3.82
C LEU A 79 -17.85 2.75 -2.77
N PRO A 80 -17.96 1.48 -3.15
CA PRO A 80 -18.18 0.40 -2.19
C PRO A 80 -17.05 0.32 -1.15
N SER A 81 -17.36 -0.26 0.01
CA SER A 81 -16.36 -0.49 1.05
C SER A 81 -15.28 -1.46 0.57
N GLY A 82 -14.02 -1.15 0.88
CA GLY A 82 -12.87 -2.00 0.54
C GLY A 82 -12.19 -1.65 -0.79
N VAL A 83 -12.83 -0.84 -1.64
CA VAL A 83 -12.23 -0.36 -2.89
C VAL A 83 -11.19 0.72 -2.60
N LYS A 84 -9.96 0.54 -3.10
CA LYS A 84 -8.87 1.48 -2.95
C LYS A 84 -8.66 2.31 -4.21
N LEU A 85 -8.53 3.63 -4.08
CA LEU A 85 -8.11 4.48 -5.19
C LEU A 85 -6.59 4.62 -5.16
N VAL A 86 -5.93 4.33 -6.28
CA VAL A 86 -4.48 4.29 -6.41
C VAL A 86 -4.04 5.21 -7.55
N GLN A 87 -3.05 6.06 -7.27
CA GLN A 87 -2.36 6.85 -8.27
C GLN A 87 -1.03 6.17 -8.64
N VAL A 88 -0.89 5.71 -9.88
CA VAL A 88 0.29 4.92 -10.29
C VAL A 88 1.53 5.79 -10.52
N THR A 89 1.35 7.04 -10.94
CA THR A 89 2.44 8.01 -11.18
C THR A 89 3.15 8.48 -9.91
N GLY A 90 2.62 8.15 -8.73
CA GLY A 90 3.18 8.54 -7.44
C GLY A 90 2.35 9.63 -6.74
N GLY A 91 2.86 10.12 -5.61
CA GLY A 91 2.19 11.12 -4.78
C GLY A 91 2.76 12.52 -4.98
N LEU A 92 3.55 12.98 -3.99
CA LEU A 92 4.18 14.32 -4.00
C LEU A 92 5.24 14.50 -5.10
N LYS A 93 5.97 13.43 -5.45
CA LYS A 93 6.88 13.40 -6.60
C LYS A 93 6.28 12.46 -7.63
N GLN A 94 5.84 13.02 -8.75
CA GLN A 94 5.22 12.26 -9.83
C GLN A 94 6.27 11.85 -10.86
N VAL A 95 6.12 10.64 -11.36
CA VAL A 95 6.89 10.07 -12.47
C VAL A 95 5.92 9.87 -13.63
N SER A 96 6.37 10.08 -14.87
CA SER A 96 5.50 9.93 -16.04
C SER A 96 5.06 8.47 -16.21
N LEU A 97 3.81 8.28 -16.65
CA LEU A 97 3.25 6.94 -16.91
C LEU A 97 4.08 6.17 -17.97
N PRO A 98 4.51 6.77 -19.11
CA PRO A 98 5.32 6.05 -20.09
C PRO A 98 6.67 5.56 -19.55
N PHE A 99 7.30 6.34 -18.65
CA PHE A 99 8.56 5.91 -18.01
C PHE A 99 8.34 4.71 -17.09
N LEU A 100 7.26 4.73 -16.30
CA LEU A 100 6.90 3.60 -15.45
C LEU A 100 6.57 2.36 -16.29
N ALA A 101 5.85 2.54 -17.39
CA ALA A 101 5.49 1.44 -18.28
C ALA A 101 6.73 0.77 -18.89
N HIS A 102 7.66 1.56 -19.44
CA HIS A 102 8.92 1.05 -19.96
C HIS A 102 9.75 0.35 -18.89
N LYS A 103 9.74 0.85 -17.64
CA LYS A 103 10.47 0.22 -16.54
C LYS A 103 9.95 -1.18 -16.20
N TYR A 104 8.66 -1.43 -16.42
CA TYR A 104 7.99 -2.70 -16.12
C TYR A 104 7.65 -3.51 -17.38
N ASP A 105 8.29 -3.20 -18.53
CA ASP A 105 8.08 -3.85 -19.83
C ASP A 105 6.60 -3.89 -20.30
N ILE A 106 5.86 -2.81 -20.02
CA ILE A 106 4.48 -2.61 -20.48
C ILE A 106 4.50 -1.71 -21.73
N SER A 107 4.02 -2.23 -22.85
CA SER A 107 3.84 -1.44 -24.07
C SER A 107 2.64 -0.49 -23.92
N ILE A 108 2.87 0.80 -24.13
CA ILE A 108 1.83 1.84 -24.14
C ILE A 108 1.89 2.60 -25.45
N ASN A 109 0.73 2.81 -26.08
CA ASN A 109 0.57 3.86 -27.06
C ASN A 109 -0.06 5.10 -26.40
N PRO A 110 0.68 6.22 -26.24
CA PRO A 110 0.16 7.44 -25.59
C PRO A 110 -1.02 8.11 -26.32
N ARG A 111 -1.39 7.62 -27.50
CA ARG A 111 -2.55 8.10 -28.27
C ARG A 111 -3.80 7.28 -28.04
N ASP A 112 -3.70 6.13 -27.38
CA ASP A 112 -4.84 5.29 -27.04
C ASP A 112 -5.11 5.31 -25.52
N PRO A 113 -6.16 6.04 -25.07
CA PRO A 113 -6.61 6.04 -23.67
C PRO A 113 -6.87 4.64 -23.10
N GLY A 114 -7.21 3.67 -23.96
CA GLY A 114 -7.40 2.28 -23.55
C GLY A 114 -6.10 1.60 -23.10
N ASP A 115 -4.99 1.89 -23.79
CA ASP A 115 -3.66 1.39 -23.43
C ASP A 115 -3.17 2.01 -22.13
N GLU A 116 -3.40 3.32 -21.93
CA GLU A 116 -3.02 4.01 -20.68
C GLU A 116 -3.81 3.50 -19.48
N ALA A 117 -5.12 3.29 -19.63
CA ALA A 117 -5.95 2.66 -18.62
C ALA A 117 -5.45 1.24 -18.28
N GLU A 118 -5.14 0.42 -19.29
CA GLU A 118 -4.61 -0.93 -19.06
C GLU A 118 -3.27 -0.91 -18.32
N ALA A 119 -2.36 -0.03 -18.72
CA ALA A 119 -1.08 0.09 -18.06
C ALA A 119 -1.22 0.52 -16.60
N CYS A 120 -2.13 1.45 -16.30
CA CYS A 120 -2.43 1.83 -14.92
C CYS A 120 -2.91 0.62 -14.10
N ALA A 121 -3.82 -0.19 -14.66
CA ALA A 121 -4.30 -1.39 -14.00
C ALA A 121 -3.17 -2.41 -13.75
N ARG A 122 -2.32 -2.67 -14.75
CA ARG A 122 -1.20 -3.62 -14.65
C ARG A 122 -0.15 -3.16 -13.65
N LEU A 123 0.19 -1.88 -13.64
CA LEU A 123 1.11 -1.30 -12.67
C LEU A 123 0.58 -1.44 -11.24
N ALA A 124 -0.72 -1.19 -11.03
CA ALA A 124 -1.35 -1.38 -9.73
C ALA A 124 -1.38 -2.85 -9.29
N GLU A 125 -1.60 -3.80 -10.22
CA GLU A 125 -1.47 -5.24 -9.96
C GLU A 125 -0.06 -5.62 -9.48
N MET A 126 0.97 -5.03 -10.10
CA MET A 126 2.37 -5.18 -9.68
C MET A 126 2.69 -4.46 -8.35
N GLY A 127 1.72 -3.78 -7.73
CA GLY A 127 1.87 -3.03 -6.49
C GLY A 127 2.61 -1.70 -6.66
N VAL A 128 2.64 -1.16 -7.87
CA VAL A 128 3.24 0.14 -8.20
C VAL A 128 2.19 1.23 -8.03
N GLY A 129 2.55 2.30 -7.31
CA GLY A 129 1.67 3.44 -7.06
C GLY A 129 1.44 3.71 -5.58
N VAL A 130 0.61 4.71 -5.32
CA VAL A 130 0.23 5.16 -3.99
C VAL A 130 -1.28 5.14 -3.83
N GLU A 131 -1.78 4.54 -2.76
CA GLU A 131 -3.16 4.65 -2.32
C GLU A 131 -3.45 6.09 -1.87
N VAL A 132 -4.55 6.64 -2.37
CA VAL A 132 -5.00 8.01 -2.13
C VAL A 132 -6.00 7.97 -0.98
N SER A 133 -5.50 8.14 0.24
CA SER A 133 -6.32 8.11 1.45
C SER A 133 -6.72 9.52 1.88
N LEU A 134 -8.02 9.82 1.77
CA LEU A 134 -8.63 11.08 2.20
C LEU A 134 -9.40 10.99 3.51
N PHE A 135 -9.74 9.78 3.93
CA PHE A 135 -10.52 9.55 5.14
C PHE A 135 -9.61 9.11 6.29
N GLU A 136 -9.93 9.55 7.51
CA GLU A 136 -9.41 8.90 8.71
C GLU A 136 -10.26 7.66 9.00
N ASP A 137 -9.72 6.73 9.78
CA ASP A 137 -10.48 5.60 10.35
C ASP A 137 -11.40 6.09 11.49
N LYS A 138 -12.11 7.20 11.23
CA LYS A 138 -13.06 7.83 12.12
C LYS A 138 -14.35 8.11 11.37
N THR A 139 -15.47 7.88 12.04
CA THR A 139 -16.81 8.12 11.50
C THR A 139 -17.51 9.16 12.34
N LYS A 140 -18.07 10.17 11.67
CA LYS A 140 -18.89 11.21 12.29
C LYS A 140 -20.36 10.93 12.05
N ILE A 141 -21.10 10.71 13.13
CA ILE A 141 -22.54 10.49 13.12
C ILE A 141 -23.22 11.74 13.68
N LYS A 142 -24.00 12.42 12.84
CA LYS A 142 -24.73 13.63 13.22
C LYS A 142 -26.22 13.33 13.25
N VAL A 143 -26.80 13.36 14.44
CA VAL A 143 -28.24 13.33 14.66
C VAL A 143 -28.72 14.76 14.77
N SER A 144 -29.64 15.15 13.90
CA SER A 144 -30.20 16.50 13.89
C SER A 144 -31.65 16.49 13.48
N ARG A 145 -32.34 17.62 13.66
CA ARG A 145 -33.69 17.82 13.13
C ARG A 145 -33.71 17.71 11.61
N ALA A 146 -34.75 17.09 11.06
CA ALA A 146 -34.98 17.00 9.61
C ALA A 146 -35.71 18.25 9.06
N ARG A 147 -36.38 19.02 9.92
CA ARG A 147 -37.20 20.18 9.54
C ARG A 147 -36.65 21.49 10.09
N SER A 148 -36.83 22.56 9.31
CA SER A 148 -36.65 23.93 9.80
C SER A 148 -37.78 24.28 10.77
N LEU A 149 -37.47 25.08 11.79
CA LEU A 149 -38.46 25.61 12.71
C LEU A 149 -38.71 27.00 12.13
N GLY A 150 -39.88 27.24 11.55
CA GLY A 150 -40.21 28.48 10.82
C GLY A 150 -40.19 29.74 11.71
N ARG A 151 -40.59 30.89 11.15
CA ARG A 151 -40.69 32.16 11.89
C ARG A 151 -42.07 32.33 12.54
N GLY A 152 -42.17 32.09 13.86
CA GLY A 152 -43.27 32.53 14.72
C GLY A 152 -44.57 31.71 14.66
N GLY A 153 -45.23 31.53 15.81
CA GLY A 153 -46.59 30.97 15.91
C GLY A 153 -46.97 30.51 17.32
N TRP A 154 -48.27 30.52 17.64
CA TRP A 154 -48.80 30.16 18.97
C TRP A 154 -48.49 28.70 19.37
N SER A 155 -48.29 27.80 18.40
CA SER A 155 -47.96 26.38 18.61
C SER A 155 -46.47 26.05 18.48
N GLN A 156 -45.60 27.04 18.30
CA GLN A 156 -44.19 26.81 17.93
C GLN A 156 -43.37 26.14 19.04
N ASN A 157 -43.59 26.53 20.29
CA ASN A 157 -42.88 25.93 21.44
C ASN A 157 -43.24 24.44 21.62
N ARG A 158 -44.50 24.07 21.37
CA ARG A 158 -44.95 22.67 21.38
C ARG A 158 -44.24 21.89 20.27
N TYR A 159 -44.20 22.44 19.05
CA TYR A 159 -43.55 21.80 17.91
C TYR A 159 -42.02 21.65 18.11
N CYS A 160 -41.37 22.70 18.61
CA CYS A 160 -39.95 22.70 18.96
C CYS A 160 -39.62 21.60 19.99
N ARG A 161 -40.44 21.48 21.06
CA ARG A 161 -40.29 20.41 22.06
C ARG A 161 -40.44 19.02 21.46
N LYS A 162 -41.44 18.81 20.58
CA LYS A 162 -41.63 17.53 19.88
C LYS A 162 -40.39 17.13 19.09
N VAL A 163 -39.87 18.04 18.25
CA VAL A 163 -38.70 17.78 17.40
C VAL A 163 -37.44 17.54 18.25
N HIS A 164 -37.15 18.41 19.24
CA HIS A 164 -35.99 18.23 20.12
C HIS A 164 -36.09 16.96 20.98
N GLY A 165 -37.31 16.58 21.39
CA GLY A 165 -37.58 15.32 22.07
C GLY A 165 -37.27 14.12 21.18
N ALA A 166 -37.72 14.15 19.93
CA ALA A 166 -37.42 13.10 18.95
C ALA A 166 -35.91 12.95 18.69
N VAL A 167 -35.19 14.07 18.52
CA VAL A 167 -33.72 14.06 18.37
C VAL A 167 -33.05 13.43 19.59
N LYS A 168 -33.53 13.74 20.80
CA LYS A 168 -33.01 13.16 22.05
C LYS A 168 -33.23 11.66 22.13
N VAL A 169 -34.42 11.18 21.78
CA VAL A 169 -34.75 9.74 21.76
C VAL A 169 -33.85 9.01 20.77
N LYS A 170 -33.76 9.50 19.52
CA LYS A 170 -32.91 8.86 18.49
C LYS A 170 -31.43 8.89 18.85
N SER A 171 -30.95 9.96 19.49
CA SER A 171 -29.56 10.04 19.95
C SER A 171 -29.23 8.97 21.00
N ARG A 172 -30.15 8.71 21.93
CA ARG A 172 -29.97 7.67 22.95
C ARG A 172 -30.01 6.25 22.38
N GLU A 173 -30.88 6.01 21.40
CA GLU A 173 -30.94 4.75 20.67
C GLU A 173 -29.60 4.46 19.96
N ILE A 174 -29.07 5.45 19.23
CA ILE A 174 -27.76 5.37 18.57
C ILE A 174 -26.63 5.13 19.58
N GLU A 175 -26.66 5.83 20.72
CA GLU A 175 -25.67 5.64 21.78
C GLU A 175 -25.71 4.21 22.33
N SER A 176 -26.89 3.62 22.49
CA SER A 176 -27.04 2.24 22.96
C SER A 176 -26.48 1.23 21.95
N ILE A 177 -26.73 1.43 20.64
CA ILE A 177 -26.17 0.60 19.57
C ILE A 177 -24.64 0.70 19.55
N LEU A 178 -24.10 1.92 19.66
CA LEU A 178 -22.65 2.15 19.70
C LEU A 178 -22.00 1.50 20.93
N LYS A 179 -22.66 1.52 22.10
CA LYS A 179 -22.17 0.85 23.32
C LYS A 179 -22.07 -0.66 23.14
N GLY A 180 -23.06 -1.28 22.50
CA GLY A 180 -23.02 -2.71 22.17
C GLY A 180 -21.85 -3.03 21.24
N ALA A 181 -21.79 -2.33 20.11
CA ALA A 181 -20.77 -2.55 19.10
C ALA A 181 -19.34 -2.20 19.55
N ALA A 182 -19.17 -1.23 20.45
CA ALA A 182 -17.89 -0.87 21.04
C ALA A 182 -17.29 -2.02 21.85
N LYS A 183 -18.12 -2.82 22.53
CA LYS A 183 -17.67 -4.00 23.28
C LYS A 183 -17.26 -5.14 22.35
N GLU A 184 -18.00 -5.33 21.26
CA GLU A 184 -17.74 -6.42 20.30
C GLU A 184 -16.51 -6.14 19.41
N ARG A 185 -16.37 -4.90 18.93
CA ARG A 185 -15.37 -4.51 17.92
C ARG A 185 -14.24 -3.65 18.49
N ASN A 186 -14.19 -3.48 19.81
CA ASN A 186 -13.15 -2.77 20.56
C ASN A 186 -12.82 -1.37 20.01
N PHE A 187 -13.84 -0.54 19.77
CA PHE A 187 -13.64 0.85 19.34
C PHE A 187 -14.15 1.86 20.39
N ASN A 188 -13.50 3.03 20.41
CA ASN A 188 -13.89 4.13 21.28
C ASN A 188 -14.75 5.15 20.53
N TYR A 189 -15.67 5.80 21.24
CA TYR A 189 -16.47 6.89 20.68
C TYR A 189 -16.63 8.04 21.68
N THR A 190 -16.82 9.25 21.16
CA THR A 190 -17.10 10.45 21.94
C THR A 190 -18.39 11.09 21.43
N SER A 191 -19.20 11.66 22.33
CA SER A 191 -20.46 12.31 21.99
C SER A 191 -20.46 13.78 22.40
N LYS A 192 -20.87 14.67 21.51
CA LYS A 192 -21.11 16.10 21.77
C LYS A 192 -22.58 16.40 21.57
N VAL A 193 -23.25 16.84 22.63
CA VAL A 193 -24.69 17.14 22.63
C VAL A 193 -24.91 18.63 22.73
N VAL A 194 -25.76 19.19 21.87
CA VAL A 194 -26.26 20.55 22.01
C VAL A 194 -27.69 20.48 22.54
N LYS A 195 -27.86 20.86 23.80
CA LYS A 195 -29.16 20.93 24.48
C LYS A 195 -29.95 22.12 23.95
N GLY A 196 -31.25 21.94 23.78
CA GLY A 196 -32.20 22.98 23.40
C GLY A 196 -33.45 22.91 24.25
N PHE A 197 -34.47 23.68 23.86
CA PHE A 197 -35.73 23.73 24.59
C PHE A 197 -36.41 22.35 24.63
N GLY A 198 -36.41 21.71 25.81
CA GLY A 198 -37.08 20.42 26.06
C GLY A 198 -36.38 19.18 25.50
N GLY A 199 -35.19 19.28 24.91
CA GLY A 199 -34.52 18.14 24.28
C GLY A 199 -33.16 18.47 23.68
N TYR A 200 -32.78 17.79 22.59
CA TYR A 200 -31.51 18.02 21.89
C TYR A 200 -31.77 18.73 20.54
N VAL A 201 -30.98 19.76 20.24
CA VAL A 201 -30.97 20.39 18.92
C VAL A 201 -30.20 19.53 17.92
N ARG A 202 -29.05 19.02 18.37
CA ARG A 202 -28.18 18.11 17.64
C ARG A 202 -27.35 17.26 18.60
N CYS A 203 -27.00 16.07 18.15
CA CYS A 203 -26.00 15.22 18.79
C CYS A 203 -24.99 14.78 17.73
N GLU A 204 -23.70 14.92 18.02
CA GLU A 204 -22.61 14.51 17.14
C GLU A 204 -21.79 13.44 17.87
N PHE A 205 -21.68 12.25 17.27
CA PHE A 205 -20.78 11.20 17.73
C PHE A 205 -19.56 11.14 16.81
N THR A 206 -18.38 11.05 17.42
CA THR A 206 -17.13 10.74 16.72
C THR A 206 -16.69 9.35 17.16
N VAL A 207 -16.74 8.40 16.23
CA VAL A 207 -16.39 6.99 16.47
C VAL A 207 -15.03 6.72 15.85
N ASN A 208 -14.10 6.13 16.59
CA ASN A 208 -12.77 5.73 16.09
C ASN A 208 -12.84 4.38 15.35
N ALA A 209 -13.69 4.32 14.33
CA ALA A 209 -13.83 3.18 13.44
C ALA A 209 -14.22 3.67 12.04
N ARG A 210 -13.93 2.86 11.02
CA ARG A 210 -14.35 3.13 9.64
C ARG A 210 -15.87 3.00 9.51
N LYS A 211 -16.45 3.70 8.53
CA LYS A 211 -17.90 3.74 8.32
C LYS A 211 -18.51 2.35 8.10
N CYS A 212 -17.79 1.43 7.46
CA CYS A 212 -18.22 0.05 7.25
C CYS A 212 -18.28 -0.77 8.56
N ASP A 213 -17.45 -0.41 9.54
CA ASP A 213 -17.33 -1.12 10.80
C ASP A 213 -18.36 -0.60 11.83
N VAL A 214 -19.04 0.51 11.54
CA VAL A 214 -20.06 1.11 12.39
C VAL A 214 -21.45 0.61 11.97
N PRO A 215 -22.23 -0.04 12.87
CA PRO A 215 -23.53 -0.63 12.54
C PRO A 215 -24.66 0.42 12.51
N ILE A 216 -24.42 1.57 11.89
CA ILE A 216 -25.38 2.67 11.82
C ILE A 216 -25.44 3.17 10.38
N HIS A 217 -26.63 3.05 9.79
CA HIS A 217 -26.90 3.55 8.46
C HIS A 217 -27.48 4.98 8.52
N PRO A 218 -27.23 5.80 7.48
CA PRO A 218 -27.94 7.07 7.32
C PRO A 218 -29.45 6.83 7.27
N SER A 219 -30.22 7.61 8.02
CA SER A 219 -31.68 7.51 8.05
C SER A 219 -32.30 8.90 8.12
N SER A 220 -33.33 9.16 7.32
CA SER A 220 -34.11 10.39 7.39
C SER A 220 -35.55 10.05 7.74
N GLY A 221 -36.03 10.56 8.87
CA GLY A 221 -37.42 10.44 9.30
C GLY A 221 -38.16 11.78 9.17
N SER A 222 -39.40 11.80 9.64
CA SER A 222 -40.26 13.00 9.57
C SER A 222 -39.69 14.18 10.38
N ASP A 223 -39.21 13.93 11.60
CA ASP A 223 -38.74 14.96 12.53
C ASP A 223 -37.21 14.95 12.74
N VAL A 224 -36.54 13.81 12.52
CA VAL A 224 -35.11 13.57 12.80
C VAL A 224 -34.39 13.01 11.60
N GLN A 225 -33.16 13.47 11.35
CA GLN A 225 -32.24 12.92 10.37
C GLN A 225 -30.93 12.49 11.04
N VAL A 226 -30.39 11.37 10.57
CA VAL A 226 -29.11 10.80 10.98
C VAL A 226 -28.21 10.81 9.76
N ASN A 227 -27.12 11.57 9.84
CA ASN A 227 -26.13 11.67 8.78
C ASN A 227 -24.85 10.97 9.24
N VAL A 228 -24.41 9.97 8.50
CA VAL A 228 -23.19 9.19 8.80
C VAL A 228 -22.17 9.47 7.71
N ARG A 229 -21.08 10.17 8.07
CA ARG A 229 -19.99 10.51 7.15
C ARG A 229 -18.65 10.05 7.70
N SER A 230 -17.76 9.66 6.82
CA SER A 230 -16.36 9.44 7.16
C SER A 230 -15.71 10.78 7.52
N PHE A 231 -14.79 10.78 8.47
CA PHE A 231 -14.03 11.98 8.81
C PHE A 231 -13.02 12.26 7.69
N VAL A 232 -13.11 13.44 7.08
CA VAL A 232 -12.26 13.84 5.97
C VAL A 232 -11.02 14.54 6.52
N ARG A 233 -9.84 14.15 6.04
CA ARG A 233 -8.56 14.77 6.39
C ARG A 233 -8.40 16.13 5.70
N ASP A 234 -7.62 17.02 6.33
CA ASP A 234 -7.28 18.32 5.75
C ASP A 234 -6.32 18.20 4.56
N LYS A 235 -5.45 17.20 4.55
CA LYS A 235 -4.52 16.91 3.45
C LYS A 235 -4.72 15.49 2.91
N ILE A 236 -4.43 15.30 1.62
CA ILE A 236 -4.42 13.98 0.98
C ILE A 236 -3.20 13.21 1.48
N GLN A 237 -3.39 11.99 2.00
CA GLN A 237 -2.29 11.11 2.34
C GLN A 237 -2.05 10.13 1.18
N TYR A 238 -0.81 10.08 0.71
CA TYR A 238 -0.36 9.11 -0.29
C TYR A 238 0.36 7.96 0.41
N ILE A 239 -0.25 6.77 0.41
CA ILE A 239 0.26 5.58 1.08
C ILE A 239 0.79 4.63 0.00
N PRO A 240 2.10 4.36 -0.11
CA PRO A 240 2.64 3.44 -1.10
C PRO A 240 2.00 2.04 -1.03
N LEU A 241 1.59 1.49 -2.18
CA LEU A 241 0.99 0.15 -2.26
C LEU A 241 1.98 -0.94 -1.85
N LYS A 242 3.16 -0.94 -2.49
CA LYS A 242 4.34 -1.57 -1.94
C LYS A 242 5.01 -0.57 -1.01
N SER A 243 5.19 -0.97 0.25
CA SER A 243 6.15 -0.30 1.11
C SER A 243 7.44 -0.23 0.30
N LYS A 244 7.99 0.98 0.06
CA LYS A 244 9.35 1.11 -0.51
C LYS A 244 10.18 0.07 0.24
N GLU A 245 10.74 -0.92 -0.47
CA GLU A 245 11.63 -1.87 0.16
C GLU A 245 12.79 -1.05 0.68
N ARG A 246 12.71 -0.74 1.98
CA ARG A 246 13.71 0.08 2.63
C ARG A 246 14.95 -0.78 2.60
N ARG A 247 15.97 -0.30 1.89
CA ARG A 247 17.23 -1.00 1.77
C ARG A 247 17.70 -1.41 3.16
N PRO A 248 18.11 -2.67 3.36
CA PRO A 248 18.65 -3.09 4.63
C PRO A 248 19.92 -2.28 4.91
N THR A 249 20.05 -1.79 6.15
CA THR A 249 21.19 -0.99 6.57
C THR A 249 21.85 -1.56 7.83
N ILE A 250 23.09 -1.19 8.05
CA ILE A 250 23.83 -1.44 9.29
C ILE A 250 23.91 -0.10 10.01
N VAL A 251 23.43 -0.03 11.25
CA VAL A 251 23.40 1.22 12.02
C VAL A 251 24.30 1.12 13.23
N GLY A 252 25.25 2.04 13.37
CA GLY A 252 26.04 2.23 14.57
C GLY A 252 25.47 3.35 15.43
N VAL A 253 25.37 3.09 16.73
CA VAL A 253 24.88 4.05 17.72
C VAL A 253 25.89 4.17 18.85
N ASP A 254 26.39 5.38 19.05
CA ASP A 254 27.13 5.77 20.25
C ASP A 254 26.15 6.42 21.25
N PRO A 255 25.87 5.77 22.40
CA PRO A 255 24.88 6.27 23.36
C PRO A 255 25.46 7.33 24.29
N GLY A 256 24.69 8.40 24.54
CA GLY A 256 25.07 9.46 25.46
C GLY A 256 24.08 10.62 25.47
N THR A 257 24.47 11.74 26.09
CA THR A 257 23.73 13.02 25.97
C THR A 257 23.82 13.59 24.55
N THR A 258 24.94 13.32 23.88
CA THR A 258 25.11 13.42 22.44
C THR A 258 25.12 12.00 21.88
N VAL A 259 24.18 11.70 20.99
CA VAL A 259 24.09 10.40 20.33
C VAL A 259 24.84 10.50 19.00
N GLY A 260 25.88 9.68 18.83
CA GLY A 260 26.51 9.45 17.53
C GLY A 260 25.69 8.44 16.73
N LEU A 261 25.40 8.76 15.47
CA LEU A 261 24.64 7.89 14.59
C LEU A 261 25.34 7.74 13.24
N SER A 262 25.63 6.50 12.89
CA SER A 262 26.20 6.13 11.59
C SER A 262 25.33 5.08 10.91
N ILE A 263 25.09 5.24 9.61
CA ILE A 263 24.26 4.34 8.80
C ILE A 263 25.07 3.91 7.59
N LEU A 264 25.24 2.60 7.41
CA LEU A 264 25.88 2.00 6.25
C LEU A 264 24.91 1.14 5.44
N SER A 265 25.19 1.00 4.15
CA SER A 265 24.60 -0.03 3.30
C SER A 265 25.12 -1.43 3.67
N LEU A 266 24.51 -2.49 3.12
CA LEU A 266 25.05 -3.84 3.27
C LEU A 266 26.36 -4.05 2.48
N GLU A 267 26.68 -3.14 1.57
CA GLU A 267 27.90 -3.12 0.77
C GLU A 267 29.06 -2.44 1.52
N GLY A 268 28.76 -1.69 2.58
CA GLY A 268 29.76 -1.00 3.41
C GLY A 268 29.92 0.48 3.07
N ASP A 269 29.04 1.05 2.25
CA ASP A 269 29.03 2.49 1.95
C ASP A 269 28.39 3.26 3.09
N VAL A 270 29.03 4.36 3.51
CA VAL A 270 28.49 5.25 4.54
C VAL A 270 27.39 6.13 3.92
N LEU A 271 26.16 5.89 4.32
CA LEU A 271 24.99 6.64 3.86
C LEU A 271 24.75 7.90 4.70
N HIS A 272 25.07 7.83 5.99
CA HIS A 272 24.91 8.93 6.94
C HIS A 272 25.88 8.77 8.12
N CYS A 273 26.43 9.86 8.60
CA CYS A 273 27.26 9.91 9.81
C CYS A 273 27.08 11.30 10.44
N ALA A 274 26.49 11.37 11.64
CA ALA A 274 26.26 12.62 12.35
C ALA A 274 26.09 12.41 13.85
N SER A 275 26.33 13.46 14.64
CA SER A 275 26.09 13.51 16.07
C SER A 275 24.93 14.45 16.43
N TYR A 276 24.06 14.04 17.36
CA TYR A 276 22.87 14.81 17.77
C TYR A 276 22.79 14.94 19.29
N ARG A 277 22.67 16.17 19.80
CA ARG A 277 22.55 16.43 21.23
C ARG A 277 21.08 16.48 21.66
N GLY A 278 20.71 15.68 22.66
CA GLY A 278 19.36 15.69 23.25
C GLY A 278 18.23 15.15 22.35
N ILE A 279 18.57 14.36 21.32
CA ILE A 279 17.58 13.76 20.41
C ILE A 279 16.73 12.70 21.13
N SER A 280 15.43 12.65 20.81
CA SER A 280 14.52 11.64 21.35
C SER A 280 14.62 10.30 20.61
N HIS A 281 14.21 9.21 21.28
CA HIS A 281 14.17 7.87 20.67
C HIS A 281 13.36 7.82 19.38
N ASP A 282 12.19 8.47 19.35
CA ASP A 282 11.29 8.47 18.19
C ASP A 282 11.91 9.22 16.99
N GLU A 283 12.66 10.29 17.26
CA GLU A 283 13.39 11.03 16.22
C GLU A 283 14.54 10.19 15.65
N VAL A 284 15.28 9.47 16.48
CA VAL A 284 16.33 8.54 16.01
C VAL A 284 15.72 7.44 15.13
N VAL A 285 14.61 6.83 15.55
CA VAL A 285 13.89 5.82 14.76
C VAL A 285 13.39 6.39 13.44
N LYS A 286 12.89 7.63 13.44
CA LYS A 286 12.46 8.31 12.22
C LYS A 286 13.63 8.59 11.29
N LEU A 287 14.76 9.05 11.81
CA LEU A 287 15.94 9.36 11.01
C LEU A 287 16.52 8.09 10.38
N ILE A 288 16.71 7.03 11.15
CA ILE A 288 17.14 5.72 10.62
C ILE A 288 16.17 5.23 9.53
N SER A 289 14.87 5.39 9.75
CA SER A 289 13.81 5.00 8.82
C SER A 289 13.84 5.72 7.47
N GLU A 290 14.42 6.92 7.40
CA GLU A 290 14.54 7.69 6.16
C GLU A 290 15.62 7.12 5.23
N TYR A 291 16.70 6.57 5.80
CA TYR A 291 17.81 5.98 5.05
C TYR A 291 17.63 4.49 4.76
N GLY A 292 16.87 3.76 5.58
CA GLY A 292 16.66 2.33 5.35
C GLY A 292 15.90 1.61 6.46
N LYS A 293 15.97 0.28 6.45
CA LYS A 293 15.52 -0.56 7.57
C LYS A 293 16.77 -1.22 8.16
N PRO A 294 17.13 -0.96 9.42
CA PRO A 294 18.34 -1.51 9.99
C PRO A 294 18.17 -3.03 10.16
N ALA A 295 19.06 -3.78 9.53
CA ALA A 295 19.20 -5.23 9.73
C ALA A 295 20.04 -5.51 10.98
N ILE A 296 21.05 -4.68 11.20
CA ILE A 296 21.98 -4.77 12.33
C ILE A 296 22.03 -3.42 13.04
N VAL A 297 21.95 -3.45 14.37
CA VAL A 297 22.24 -2.30 15.23
C VAL A 297 23.49 -2.62 16.04
N ALA A 298 24.52 -1.80 15.85
CA ALA A 298 25.84 -1.92 16.42
C ALA A 298 26.09 -0.84 17.46
N THR A 299 26.83 -1.18 18.51
CA THR A 299 27.38 -0.23 19.48
C THR A 299 28.78 -0.69 19.87
N ASP A 300 29.63 0.24 20.30
CA ASP A 300 31.00 -0.03 20.75
C ASP A 300 31.06 -0.47 22.23
N VAL A 301 29.97 -0.34 22.98
CA VAL A 301 29.87 -0.71 24.40
C VAL A 301 29.32 -2.13 24.58
N TYR A 302 29.95 -2.90 25.48
CA TYR A 302 29.44 -4.19 25.93
C TYR A 302 29.23 -4.21 27.45
N PRO A 303 28.07 -4.67 27.95
CA PRO A 303 26.86 -5.06 27.20
C PRO A 303 26.17 -3.86 26.51
N MET A 304 25.35 -4.13 25.49
CA MET A 304 24.65 -3.10 24.72
C MET A 304 23.75 -2.23 25.63
N PRO A 305 23.90 -0.89 25.64
CA PRO A 305 23.11 -0.02 26.52
C PRO A 305 21.60 -0.04 26.21
N ALA A 306 20.78 0.16 27.25
CA ALA A 306 19.32 0.05 27.14
C ALA A 306 18.68 1.00 26.11
N ALA A 307 19.27 2.19 25.89
CA ALA A 307 18.82 3.12 24.86
C ALA A 307 18.99 2.55 23.44
N VAL A 308 20.15 1.95 23.16
CA VAL A 308 20.44 1.28 21.88
C VAL A 308 19.58 0.02 21.74
N GLU A 309 19.34 -0.71 22.83
CA GLU A 309 18.49 -1.89 22.80
C GLU A 309 17.04 -1.55 22.46
N LYS A 310 16.52 -0.41 22.94
CA LYS A 310 15.18 0.08 22.53
C LYS A 310 15.14 0.35 21.03
N ILE A 311 16.15 1.01 20.47
CA ILE A 311 16.25 1.28 19.02
C ILE A 311 16.27 -0.04 18.25
N ARG A 312 17.12 -0.99 18.64
CA ARG A 312 17.18 -2.33 18.05
C ARG A 312 15.82 -3.04 18.04
N ARG A 313 15.11 -3.02 19.17
CA ARG A 313 13.78 -3.65 19.31
C ARG A 313 12.74 -3.00 18.41
N SER A 314 12.75 -1.67 18.27
CA SER A 314 11.83 -0.96 17.35
C SER A 314 11.93 -1.43 15.91
N PHE A 315 13.09 -1.92 15.47
CA PHE A 315 13.30 -2.42 14.11
C PHE A 315 13.37 -3.95 13.98
N SER A 316 13.30 -4.69 15.10
CA SER A 316 13.57 -6.13 15.14
C SER A 316 14.93 -6.49 14.52
N ALA A 317 15.94 -5.65 14.77
CA ALA A 317 17.29 -5.79 14.25
C ALA A 317 18.16 -6.71 15.13
N VAL A 318 19.22 -7.25 14.55
CA VAL A 318 20.22 -8.05 15.27
C VAL A 318 21.19 -7.12 15.99
N SER A 319 21.49 -7.43 17.25
CA SER A 319 22.46 -6.68 18.05
C SER A 319 23.88 -7.07 17.64
N TYR A 320 24.74 -6.07 17.47
CA TYR A 320 26.17 -6.24 17.40
C TYR A 320 26.84 -5.39 18.48
N SER A 321 27.77 -6.00 19.20
CA SER A 321 28.65 -5.32 20.15
C SER A 321 29.97 -6.09 20.18
N PRO A 322 31.11 -5.41 20.27
CA PRO A 322 32.39 -6.09 20.47
C PRO A 322 32.35 -6.84 21.81
N GLY A 323 32.94 -8.02 21.90
CA GLY A 323 32.92 -8.83 23.14
C GLY A 323 33.78 -8.26 24.28
N GLY A 324 34.38 -7.09 24.09
CA GLY A 324 35.26 -6.40 25.03
C GLY A 324 35.56 -4.97 24.55
N PRO A 325 36.26 -4.16 25.38
CA PRO A 325 36.59 -2.79 25.03
C PRO A 325 37.54 -2.74 23.81
N ILE A 326 37.17 -1.95 22.81
CA ILE A 326 38.00 -1.68 21.63
C ILE A 326 38.97 -0.53 21.96
N PRO A 327 40.30 -0.68 21.74
CA PRO A 327 41.26 0.40 21.90
C PRO A 327 40.94 1.61 21.04
N SER A 328 41.24 2.81 21.53
CA SER A 328 40.95 4.06 20.80
C SER A 328 41.68 4.12 19.45
N ASP A 329 42.88 3.56 19.35
CA ASP A 329 43.66 3.53 18.11
C ASP A 329 42.95 2.71 17.02
N GLU A 330 42.37 1.57 17.39
CA GLU A 330 41.62 0.70 16.47
C GLU A 330 40.34 1.40 15.98
N LYS A 331 39.65 2.16 16.84
CA LYS A 331 38.48 2.97 16.43
C LYS A 331 38.87 4.02 15.39
N ILE A 332 40.01 4.69 15.58
CA ILE A 332 40.52 5.71 14.66
C ILE A 332 40.88 5.07 13.31
N GLU A 333 41.60 3.94 13.30
CA GLU A 333 41.95 3.24 12.06
C GLU A 333 40.72 2.82 11.24
N LEU A 334 39.64 2.38 11.90
CA LEU A 334 38.40 2.00 11.25
C LEU A 334 37.64 3.20 10.67
N ALA A 335 37.58 4.32 11.38
CA ALA A 335 36.76 5.47 11.01
C ALA A 335 37.46 6.46 10.07
N LYS A 336 38.79 6.56 10.13
CA LYS A 336 39.60 7.53 9.38
C LYS A 336 39.38 7.51 7.85
N PRO A 337 39.21 6.36 7.17
CA PRO A 337 38.98 6.32 5.73
C PRO A 337 37.65 6.95 5.28
N HIS A 338 36.68 7.06 6.19
CA HIS A 338 35.30 7.45 5.87
C HIS A 338 34.96 8.89 6.29
N GLY A 339 35.83 9.54 7.06
CA GLY A 339 35.64 10.90 7.55
C GLY A 339 34.66 10.98 8.73
N TYR A 340 35.04 11.71 9.77
CA TYR A 340 34.20 12.02 10.94
C TYR A 340 34.59 13.40 11.48
N SER A 341 33.64 14.09 12.13
CA SER A 341 33.87 15.44 12.66
C SER A 341 34.18 15.41 14.17
N ASN A 342 33.55 14.48 14.90
CA ASN A 342 33.57 14.42 16.36
C ASN A 342 33.85 12.99 16.86
N ASP A 343 34.24 12.85 18.14
CA ASP A 343 34.50 11.55 18.78
C ASP A 343 33.26 10.63 18.77
N HIS A 344 32.06 11.19 18.94
CA HIS A 344 30.80 10.43 18.90
C HIS A 344 30.52 9.84 17.50
N GLU A 345 30.85 10.59 16.45
CA GLU A 345 30.73 10.11 15.07
C GLU A 345 31.74 9.00 14.81
N ARG A 346 33.00 9.18 15.22
CA ARG A 346 34.03 8.14 15.17
C ARG A 346 33.57 6.85 15.84
N ASP A 347 33.06 6.94 17.06
CA ASP A 347 32.72 5.76 17.86
C ASP A 347 31.52 5.03 17.26
N SER A 348 30.46 5.75 16.86
CA SER A 348 29.31 5.17 16.15
C SER A 348 29.70 4.53 14.81
N LEU A 349 30.59 5.16 14.05
CA LEU A 349 31.05 4.69 12.75
C LEU A 349 31.94 3.44 12.89
N SER A 350 32.84 3.44 13.87
CA SER A 350 33.70 2.31 14.17
C SER A 350 32.88 1.06 14.54
N ALA A 351 31.81 1.23 15.33
CA ALA A 351 30.91 0.14 15.71
C ALA A 351 30.20 -0.46 14.49
N ALA A 352 29.72 0.40 13.58
CA ALA A 352 29.02 -0.04 12.39
C ALA A 352 29.95 -0.72 11.36
N ILE A 353 31.17 -0.20 11.18
CA ILE A 353 32.19 -0.81 10.31
C ILE A 353 32.67 -2.15 10.88
N SER A 354 32.85 -2.23 12.21
CA SER A 354 33.19 -3.48 12.89
C SER A 354 32.12 -4.55 12.66
N ALA A 355 30.84 -4.17 12.74
CA ALA A 355 29.73 -5.05 12.37
C ALA A 355 29.82 -5.49 10.91
N TYR A 356 30.01 -4.55 9.98
CA TYR A 356 30.16 -4.87 8.56
C TYR A 356 31.32 -5.85 8.30
N LYS A 357 32.49 -5.66 8.90
CA LYS A 357 33.66 -6.56 8.74
C LYS A 357 33.34 -7.99 9.13
N LYS A 358 32.58 -8.20 10.23
CA LYS A 358 32.17 -9.54 10.66
C LYS A 358 31.24 -10.22 9.64
N TYR A 359 30.28 -9.48 9.08
CA TYR A 359 29.31 -10.04 8.14
C TYR A 359 29.77 -10.04 6.68
N ARG A 360 30.83 -9.30 6.33
CA ARG A 360 31.38 -9.21 4.96
C ARG A 360 31.68 -10.57 4.36
N GLN A 361 32.31 -11.47 5.12
CA GLN A 361 32.64 -12.81 4.64
C GLN A 361 31.39 -13.64 4.34
N LEU A 362 30.30 -13.43 5.10
CA LEU A 362 29.01 -14.08 4.85
C LEU A 362 28.33 -13.49 3.61
N PHE A 363 28.34 -12.16 3.45
CA PHE A 363 27.76 -11.49 2.29
C PHE A 363 28.43 -11.89 0.98
N LEU A 364 29.77 -11.95 0.94
CA LEU A 364 30.52 -12.39 -0.23
C LEU A 364 30.22 -13.85 -0.61
N LYS A 365 30.03 -14.74 0.38
CA LYS A 365 29.63 -16.14 0.13
C LYS A 365 28.22 -16.24 -0.46
N ILE A 366 27.31 -15.35 -0.06
CA ILE A 366 25.95 -15.27 -0.62
C ILE A 366 26.03 -14.76 -2.05
N GLU A 367 26.75 -13.65 -2.29
CA GLU A 367 26.89 -13.06 -3.63
C GLU A 367 27.57 -14.03 -4.63
N SER A 368 28.58 -14.78 -4.20
CA SER A 368 29.26 -15.75 -5.06
C SER A 368 28.42 -16.98 -5.40
N LYS A 369 27.44 -17.35 -4.56
CA LYS A 369 26.62 -18.56 -4.77
C LYS A 369 25.37 -18.29 -5.61
N TYR A 370 24.93 -17.04 -5.76
CA TYR A 370 23.58 -16.77 -6.26
C TYR A 370 23.52 -15.68 -7.35
N PRO A 371 22.68 -15.85 -8.39
CA PRO A 371 22.54 -14.88 -9.47
C PRO A 371 21.92 -13.53 -9.05
N PRO A 372 22.21 -12.44 -9.78
CA PRO A 372 21.74 -11.08 -9.46
C PRO A 372 20.24 -10.82 -9.66
N TYR A 373 19.47 -11.79 -10.19
CA TYR A 373 18.02 -11.63 -10.41
C TYR A 373 17.15 -11.95 -9.18
N MET A 374 17.75 -12.37 -8.06
CA MET A 374 17.05 -12.65 -6.80
C MET A 374 17.23 -11.47 -5.82
N ASP A 375 16.27 -11.24 -4.92
CA ASP A 375 16.39 -10.21 -3.87
C ASP A 375 17.47 -10.60 -2.85
N ILE A 376 18.74 -10.40 -3.22
CA ILE A 376 19.93 -10.75 -2.41
C ILE A 376 19.85 -10.08 -1.03
N ASP A 377 19.35 -8.85 -0.98
CA ASP A 377 19.18 -8.08 0.25
C ASP A 377 18.27 -8.77 1.27
N LYS A 378 17.19 -9.44 0.82
CA LYS A 378 16.30 -10.18 1.72
C LYS A 378 16.95 -11.45 2.26
N ILE A 379 17.73 -12.14 1.41
CA ILE A 379 18.53 -13.31 1.83
C ILE A 379 19.55 -12.89 2.88
N LYS A 380 20.29 -11.80 2.63
CA LYS A 380 21.27 -11.26 3.58
C LYS A 380 20.61 -10.97 4.94
N VAL A 381 19.42 -10.37 4.97
CA VAL A 381 18.68 -10.08 6.22
C VAL A 381 18.28 -11.35 6.97
N GLU A 382 17.78 -12.38 6.29
CA GLU A 382 17.40 -13.64 6.95
C GLU A 382 18.59 -14.43 7.49
N VAL A 383 19.73 -14.39 6.78
CA VAL A 383 20.98 -14.98 7.28
C VAL A 383 21.51 -14.22 8.50
N ILE A 384 21.42 -12.88 8.51
CA ILE A 384 21.80 -12.06 9.67
C ILE A 384 20.99 -12.45 10.91
N LYS A 385 19.69 -12.77 10.76
CA LYS A 385 18.81 -13.18 11.86
C LYS A 385 19.08 -14.60 12.40
N GLY A 386 19.98 -15.36 11.77
CA GLY A 386 20.40 -16.69 12.23
C GLY A 386 19.87 -17.86 11.40
N SER A 387 19.17 -17.62 10.29
CA SER A 387 18.78 -18.70 9.37
C SER A 387 20.00 -19.24 8.62
N SER A 388 20.05 -20.55 8.36
CA SER A 388 21.06 -21.08 7.44
C SER A 388 20.84 -20.54 6.02
N ILE A 389 21.90 -20.52 5.21
CA ILE A 389 21.83 -20.01 3.83
C ILE A 389 20.77 -20.79 3.03
N GLU A 390 20.60 -22.09 3.31
CA GLU A 390 19.63 -22.96 2.64
C GLU A 390 18.19 -22.72 3.13
N GLU A 391 17.98 -22.53 4.43
CA GLU A 391 16.67 -22.19 5.00
C GLU A 391 16.18 -20.80 4.56
N ALA A 392 17.07 -19.81 4.47
CA ALA A 392 16.74 -18.48 3.98
C ALA A 392 16.25 -18.51 2.51
N ILE A 393 16.71 -19.49 1.73
CA ILE A 393 16.27 -19.69 0.34
C ILE A 393 14.95 -20.43 0.29
N ASN A 394 14.78 -21.46 1.11
CA ASN A 394 13.52 -22.19 1.20
C ASN A 394 12.40 -21.28 1.69
N SER A 395 12.64 -20.42 2.68
CA SER A 395 11.62 -19.45 3.13
C SER A 395 11.21 -18.46 2.02
N LEU A 396 12.15 -18.01 1.18
CA LEU A 396 11.84 -17.14 0.03
C LEU A 396 11.16 -17.88 -1.12
N LYS A 397 11.53 -19.14 -1.37
CA LYS A 397 10.87 -20.01 -2.36
C LYS A 397 9.47 -20.39 -1.89
N GLU A 398 9.30 -20.74 -0.63
CA GLU A 398 8.02 -21.04 0.03
C GLU A 398 7.14 -19.81 0.14
N HIS A 399 7.67 -18.61 0.39
CA HIS A 399 6.85 -17.38 0.31
C HIS A 399 6.36 -17.10 -1.11
N LYS A 400 7.20 -17.34 -2.13
CA LYS A 400 6.81 -17.25 -3.55
C LYS A 400 5.87 -18.38 -3.99
N GLN A 401 6.03 -19.58 -3.43
CA GLN A 401 5.18 -20.74 -3.69
C GLN A 401 3.88 -20.69 -2.90
N ALA A 402 3.83 -20.14 -1.69
CA ALA A 402 2.62 -19.92 -0.92
C ALA A 402 1.76 -18.81 -1.53
N THR A 403 2.38 -17.76 -2.11
CA THR A 403 1.64 -16.79 -2.95
C THR A 403 1.13 -17.38 -4.28
N LYS A 404 1.78 -18.43 -4.82
CA LYS A 404 1.28 -19.19 -5.98
C LYS A 404 0.28 -20.29 -5.60
N ALA A 405 0.42 -20.93 -4.44
CA ALA A 405 -0.40 -22.02 -3.95
C ALA A 405 -1.70 -21.51 -3.31
N GLN A 406 -1.67 -20.32 -2.70
CA GLN A 406 -2.90 -19.62 -2.31
C GLN A 406 -3.70 -19.13 -3.53
N LYS A 407 -3.06 -18.96 -4.70
CA LYS A 407 -3.77 -18.78 -5.98
C LYS A 407 -4.34 -20.10 -6.52
N SER A 408 -3.60 -21.20 -6.47
CA SER A 408 -4.07 -22.49 -7.02
C SER A 408 -5.10 -23.21 -6.14
N VAL A 409 -5.02 -23.13 -4.81
CA VAL A 409 -5.97 -23.79 -3.90
C VAL A 409 -7.32 -23.06 -3.85
N ALA A 410 -7.35 -21.75 -4.13
CA ALA A 410 -8.60 -21.01 -4.32
C ALA A 410 -9.31 -21.35 -5.65
N GLU A 411 -8.59 -21.93 -6.62
CA GLU A 411 -9.13 -22.34 -7.92
C GLU A 411 -9.64 -23.80 -7.93
N THR A 412 -9.29 -24.64 -6.94
CA THR A 412 -9.67 -26.07 -6.98
C THR A 412 -10.88 -26.46 -6.12
N SER A 413 -11.44 -25.56 -5.30
CA SER A 413 -12.61 -25.89 -4.46
C SER A 413 -13.94 -25.37 -5.02
N GLY A 414 -14.03 -25.20 -6.35
CA GLY A 414 -15.21 -24.63 -7.00
C GLY A 414 -15.38 -25.05 -8.45
N SER A 415 -15.47 -26.36 -8.73
CA SER A 415 -16.26 -26.85 -9.86
C SER A 415 -16.77 -28.24 -9.55
N SER A 416 -18.09 -28.35 -9.47
CA SER A 416 -18.82 -29.59 -9.64
C SER A 416 -18.43 -30.20 -10.99
N SER A 417 -18.05 -31.46 -10.94
CA SER A 417 -17.92 -32.35 -12.07
C SER A 417 -19.26 -32.43 -12.80
N ASP A 418 -19.38 -31.78 -13.95
CA ASP A 418 -20.39 -32.08 -14.95
C ASP A 418 -19.67 -32.35 -16.29
N ASP A 419 -20.13 -33.39 -16.96
CA ASP A 419 -19.53 -34.10 -18.09
C ASP A 419 -18.97 -33.19 -19.20
N ILE A 420 -17.67 -33.33 -19.48
CA ILE A 420 -17.08 -32.76 -20.70
C ILE A 420 -17.32 -33.77 -21.82
N ASP A 421 -18.19 -33.41 -22.77
CA ASP A 421 -18.51 -34.20 -23.96
C ASP A 421 -17.24 -34.71 -24.67
N ASP A 422 -17.10 -36.03 -24.73
CA ASP A 422 -15.98 -36.79 -25.31
C ASP A 422 -15.71 -36.39 -26.79
N GLU A 423 -16.73 -35.86 -27.48
CA GLU A 423 -16.66 -35.37 -28.84
C GLU A 423 -15.90 -34.04 -28.96
N THR A 424 -16.00 -33.17 -27.95
CA THR A 424 -15.28 -31.89 -27.94
C THR A 424 -13.78 -32.09 -27.71
N TYR A 425 -13.42 -33.03 -26.83
CA TYR A 425 -12.03 -33.42 -26.57
C TYR A 425 -11.36 -34.02 -27.82
N ARG A 426 -12.09 -34.87 -28.57
CA ARG A 426 -11.62 -35.43 -29.84
C ARG A 426 -11.39 -34.35 -30.91
N LYS A 427 -12.33 -33.44 -31.09
CA LYS A 427 -12.17 -32.32 -32.04
C LYS A 427 -11.01 -31.40 -31.66
N MET A 428 -10.76 -31.20 -30.37
CA MET A 428 -9.65 -30.39 -29.88
C MET A 428 -8.31 -31.08 -30.13
N THR A 429 -8.21 -32.38 -29.85
CA THR A 429 -6.99 -33.18 -30.07
C THR A 429 -6.66 -33.36 -31.55
N GLU A 430 -7.65 -33.50 -32.42
CA GLU A 430 -7.45 -33.51 -33.87
C GLU A 430 -6.93 -32.17 -34.40
N LYS A 431 -7.43 -31.05 -33.88
CA LYS A 431 -6.91 -29.72 -34.22
C LYS A 431 -5.47 -29.52 -33.77
N LEU A 432 -5.11 -30.02 -32.58
CA LEU A 432 -3.74 -29.95 -32.09
C LEU A 432 -2.79 -30.76 -32.98
N LYS A 433 -3.14 -32.00 -33.30
CA LYS A 433 -2.33 -32.85 -34.20
C LYS A 433 -2.12 -32.19 -35.58
N ARG A 434 -3.15 -31.53 -36.12
CA ARG A 434 -3.04 -30.82 -37.41
C ARG A 434 -2.09 -29.64 -37.33
N ARG A 435 -2.12 -28.89 -36.23
CA ARG A 435 -1.19 -27.77 -36.00
C ARG A 435 0.24 -28.23 -35.77
N ASP A 436 0.43 -29.34 -35.07
CA ASP A 436 1.76 -29.91 -34.85
C ASP A 436 2.40 -30.38 -36.17
N LEU A 437 1.61 -30.95 -37.08
CA LEU A 437 2.05 -31.30 -38.44
C LEU A 437 2.43 -30.05 -39.24
N GLU A 438 1.61 -29.01 -39.20
CA GLU A 438 1.87 -27.75 -39.91
C GLU A 438 3.14 -27.05 -39.37
N ILE A 439 3.38 -27.12 -38.05
CA ILE A 439 4.62 -26.63 -37.44
C ILE A 439 5.83 -27.45 -37.90
N ALA A 440 5.70 -28.78 -38.01
CA ALA A 440 6.79 -29.63 -38.47
C ALA A 440 7.17 -29.32 -39.94
N GLU A 441 6.19 -29.15 -40.82
CA GLU A 441 6.42 -28.78 -42.23
C GLU A 441 7.07 -27.40 -42.34
N LEU A 442 6.60 -26.41 -41.57
CA LEU A 442 7.21 -25.07 -41.55
C LEU A 442 8.65 -25.11 -41.04
N GLN A 443 8.96 -25.94 -40.04
CA GLN A 443 10.32 -26.10 -39.54
C GLN A 443 11.25 -26.75 -40.57
N GLU A 444 10.75 -27.70 -41.35
CA GLU A 444 11.51 -28.34 -42.43
C GLU A 444 11.78 -27.36 -43.58
N TYR A 445 10.78 -26.56 -43.97
CA TYR A 445 10.92 -25.50 -44.96
C TYR A 445 11.93 -24.42 -44.52
N VAL A 446 11.91 -24.04 -43.24
CA VAL A 446 12.91 -23.11 -42.69
C VAL A 446 14.31 -23.72 -42.71
N LYS A 447 14.47 -25.01 -42.39
CA LYS A 447 15.77 -25.70 -42.49
C LYS A 447 16.30 -25.71 -43.93
N GLU A 448 15.43 -25.97 -44.91
CA GLU A 448 15.80 -25.99 -46.32
C GLU A 448 16.27 -24.61 -46.80
N LEU A 449 15.52 -23.55 -46.48
CA LEU A 449 15.90 -22.16 -46.78
C LEU A 449 17.23 -21.76 -46.14
N VAL A 450 17.48 -22.17 -44.90
CA VAL A 450 18.76 -21.92 -44.21
C VAL A 450 19.90 -22.70 -44.87
N GLY A 451 19.65 -23.93 -45.33
CA GLY A 451 20.61 -24.72 -46.11
C GLY A 451 20.99 -24.07 -47.43
N GLN A 452 20.00 -23.59 -48.20
CA GLN A 452 20.21 -22.91 -49.48
C GLN A 452 20.94 -21.57 -49.33
N ARG A 453 20.76 -20.87 -48.20
CA ARG A 453 21.53 -19.67 -47.86
C ARG A 453 23.00 -19.98 -47.57
N ARG A 454 23.27 -21.06 -46.83
CA ARG A 454 24.63 -21.50 -46.51
C ARG A 454 25.42 -22.05 -47.70
N SER A 455 24.75 -22.51 -48.76
CA SER A 455 25.41 -22.93 -50.00
C SER A 455 25.66 -21.78 -51.00
N ARG A 456 25.18 -20.57 -50.69
CA ARG A 456 25.31 -19.37 -51.54
C ARG A 456 26.34 -18.36 -51.04
N ASP A 457 26.84 -18.56 -49.82
CA ASP A 457 28.04 -17.92 -49.26
C ASP A 457 29.21 -18.90 -49.36
#